data_AF-A0A815Z1Y7-F1
#
_entry.id   AF-A0A815Z1Y7-F1
#
_cell.length_a   1.000
_cell.length_b   1.000
_cell.length_c   1.000
_cell.angle_alpha   90.00
_cell.angle_beta   90.00
_cell.angle_gamma   90.00
#
_symmetry.space_group_name_H-M   'P 1'
#
loop_
_entity.id
_entity.type
_entity.pdbx_description
1 polymer ?
#
loop_
_entity_poly.entity_id
_entity_poly.type
_entity_poly.pdbx_seq_one_letter_code
_entity_poly.pdbx_strand_id
1 'polypeptide(L)'
;MNVSNKLYSRGGKSGEGYVGIKEVLNLLSSINDHYPHFYTAEEHALLFQNADNIQQRMRVKVSAAYLKHALNIPTNAKHPNPILKVVMPKIDEINDIVGENDPSNQNRFSFVPGLLHKYEMLLAYVSINCSSHCRYCYRLDLFSGISSKEKANMLQVASYIKTFNNLIDKVKQEDSCWDEKTRVWVHKKSGESLFHIREILFSGGDPMNLPNSTLIRYMVLMAEAGIKTIRIGTKELVFNPDRFDNDFWNALDLFHKYYNDIRIEFVGHYVHPYELIDPKTNAQGEYEYDIHAEYHVRDNIKHVLNAMNERRTWIGHINQFPIISGINDSPDILRLLMYWTNRLSITMHNIYACREIFGHKYFRKENTIEVQYKLVEQAKIGLSGIENHGRLIMSTEYGKMEVIGFEKNSVLLRINRFMHGKKYNNSLIKVDLNRLKPEQKFFWLTNDIIQTALTPESRILLNEDYSFNKELKKMAAAHVSKTKKTFCKMNGQVTIEVIGENSVPHKINVNLNGSKMTLATVLAEHGIVEAACQEKLSCCTCVGTVETIPVDVLSPPTEDEMDITDTVIKSFSLEGTQVRAGCQIILQPGVHYKFTSLNNSSKLKTQVSNFH
;
A
#
# COMPACT_ATOMS: atom_id res chain seq x y z
N MET A 1 7.25 -23.00 20.15
CA MET A 1 7.15 -21.55 20.38
C MET A 1 5.67 -21.17 20.34
N ASN A 2 5.08 -20.84 21.49
CA ASN A 2 3.68 -20.41 21.59
C ASN A 2 3.56 -19.00 20.96
N VAL A 3 3.28 -18.95 19.66
CA VAL A 3 2.88 -17.72 18.97
C VAL A 3 1.49 -17.39 19.50
N SER A 4 1.39 -16.34 20.30
CA SER A 4 0.10 -15.87 20.81
C SER A 4 -0.85 -15.63 19.63
N ASN A 5 -1.94 -16.39 19.59
CA ASN A 5 -3.10 -16.09 18.75
C ASN A 5 -3.65 -14.73 19.17
N LYS A 6 -3.08 -13.63 18.66
CA LYS A 6 -3.75 -12.34 18.67
C LYS A 6 -4.97 -12.50 17.78
N LEU A 7 -6.11 -12.76 18.41
CA LEU A 7 -7.44 -12.82 17.81
C LEU A 7 -7.67 -11.52 17.00
N TYR A 8 -7.41 -11.59 15.70
CA TYR A 8 -7.80 -10.56 14.74
C TYR A 8 -9.33 -10.59 14.62
N SER A 9 -10.02 -9.72 15.36
CA SER A 9 -11.49 -9.60 15.37
C SER A 9 -12.05 -8.53 14.42
N ARG A 10 -11.22 -7.85 13.64
CA ARG A 10 -11.65 -6.87 12.64
C ARG A 10 -11.46 -7.40 11.22
N GLY A 11 -12.42 -8.21 10.79
CA GLY A 11 -12.68 -8.59 9.41
C GLY A 11 -14.10 -9.13 9.30
N GLY A 12 -14.99 -8.38 8.65
CA GLY A 12 -16.32 -8.85 8.24
C GLY A 12 -17.47 -8.46 9.17
N LYS A 13 -17.98 -7.22 9.07
CA LYS A 13 -19.39 -6.93 9.37
C LYS A 13 -20.21 -6.58 8.11
N SER A 14 -19.61 -6.68 6.93
CA SER A 14 -20.25 -6.35 5.66
C SER A 14 -19.46 -6.96 4.49
N GLY A 15 -19.67 -8.25 4.21
CA GLY A 15 -19.11 -9.00 3.07
C GLY A 15 -17.57 -9.15 3.02
N GLU A 16 -16.96 -10.13 2.36
CA GLU A 16 -17.40 -11.41 1.82
C GLU A 16 -16.13 -12.15 1.37
N GLY A 17 -15.82 -13.29 1.99
CA GLY A 17 -14.64 -14.09 1.67
C GLY A 17 -14.45 -15.24 2.66
N TYR A 18 -13.80 -16.30 2.21
CA TYR A 18 -13.58 -17.52 2.98
C TYR A 18 -12.31 -17.39 3.82
N VAL A 19 -12.39 -17.84 5.07
CA VAL A 19 -11.29 -17.66 6.01
C VAL A 19 -10.99 -18.93 6.80
N GLY A 20 -9.87 -19.55 6.46
CA GLY A 20 -9.47 -20.83 7.03
C GLY A 20 -9.48 -21.91 5.96
N ILE A 21 -8.45 -22.75 6.01
CA ILE A 21 -8.26 -23.79 5.00
C ILE A 21 -9.43 -24.78 4.95
N LYS A 22 -9.97 -25.23 6.08
CA LYS A 22 -11.07 -26.22 6.12
C LYS A 22 -12.34 -25.71 5.44
N GLU A 23 -12.68 -24.43 5.65
CA GLU A 23 -13.83 -23.79 5.02
C GLU A 23 -13.69 -23.78 3.49
N VAL A 24 -12.52 -23.37 3.00
CA VAL A 24 -12.21 -23.34 1.57
C VAL A 24 -12.16 -24.74 0.96
N LEU A 25 -11.57 -25.71 1.65
CA LEU A 25 -11.51 -27.10 1.18
C LEU A 25 -12.91 -27.72 1.07
N ASN A 26 -13.81 -27.46 2.02
CA ASN A 26 -15.19 -27.93 1.96
C ASN A 26 -15.95 -27.32 0.79
N LEU A 27 -15.76 -26.02 0.54
CA LEU A 27 -16.33 -25.35 -0.61
C LEU A 27 -15.83 -25.99 -1.92
N LEU A 28 -14.52 -26.16 -2.06
CA LEU A 28 -13.94 -26.73 -3.29
C LEU A 28 -14.41 -28.16 -3.54
N SER A 29 -14.59 -28.98 -2.49
CA SER A 29 -15.16 -30.33 -2.63
C SER A 29 -16.65 -30.36 -2.99
N SER A 30 -17.36 -29.24 -2.82
CA SER A 30 -18.79 -29.14 -3.21
C SER A 30 -18.99 -28.73 -4.66
N ILE A 31 -17.91 -28.39 -5.38
CA ILE A 31 -17.96 -28.02 -6.79
C ILE A 31 -18.30 -29.25 -7.62
N ASN A 32 -19.16 -29.07 -8.63
CA ASN A 32 -19.63 -30.13 -9.51
C ASN A 32 -18.46 -30.82 -10.26
N ASP A 33 -18.54 -32.15 -10.37
CA ASP A 33 -17.58 -33.01 -11.11
C ASP A 33 -17.44 -32.69 -12.61
N HIS A 34 -18.29 -31.84 -13.16
CA HIS A 34 -18.16 -31.36 -14.54
C HIS A 34 -16.94 -30.45 -14.76
N TYR A 35 -16.33 -29.95 -13.68
CA TYR A 35 -15.14 -29.09 -13.76
C TYR A 35 -13.90 -29.79 -13.19
N PRO A 36 -12.70 -29.51 -13.72
CA PRO A 36 -11.47 -30.00 -13.15
C PRO A 36 -11.29 -29.49 -11.72
N HIS A 37 -11.20 -30.43 -10.79
CA HIS A 37 -10.92 -30.15 -9.38
C HIS A 37 -9.50 -29.59 -9.19
N PHE A 38 -9.36 -28.59 -8.31
CA PHE A 38 -8.05 -28.00 -8.02
C PHE A 38 -7.13 -28.90 -7.19
N TYR A 39 -7.74 -29.71 -6.32
CA TYR A 39 -7.05 -30.70 -5.50
C TYR A 39 -7.55 -32.10 -5.87
N THR A 40 -6.63 -33.06 -5.92
CA THR A 40 -7.03 -34.47 -5.91
C THR A 40 -7.62 -34.83 -4.54
N ALA A 41 -8.34 -35.95 -4.44
CA ALA A 41 -8.87 -36.44 -3.16
C ALA A 41 -7.75 -36.67 -2.12
N GLU A 42 -6.58 -37.15 -2.57
CA GLU A 42 -5.40 -37.34 -1.74
C GLU A 42 -4.81 -36.00 -1.27
N GLU A 43 -4.63 -35.03 -2.17
CA GLU A 43 -4.16 -33.69 -1.81
C GLU A 43 -5.12 -33.00 -0.83
N HIS A 44 -6.43 -33.14 -1.05
CA HIS A 44 -7.46 -32.58 -0.17
C HIS A 44 -7.35 -33.16 1.24
N ALA A 45 -7.28 -34.50 1.37
CA ALA A 45 -7.11 -35.18 2.64
C ALA A 45 -5.81 -34.73 3.36
N LEU A 46 -4.70 -34.64 2.64
CA LEU A 46 -3.40 -34.23 3.18
C LEU A 46 -3.43 -32.78 3.69
N LEU A 47 -4.06 -31.86 2.95
CA LEU A 47 -4.25 -30.47 3.35
C LEU A 47 -5.18 -30.37 4.57
N PHE A 48 -6.24 -31.19 4.63
CA PHE A 48 -7.15 -31.23 5.77
C PHE A 48 -6.45 -31.69 7.05
N GLN A 49 -5.61 -32.73 6.95
CA GLN A 49 -4.80 -33.25 8.05
C GLN A 49 -3.76 -32.23 8.54
N ASN A 50 -3.19 -31.44 7.62
CA ASN A 50 -2.15 -30.44 7.91
C ASN A 50 -2.71 -29.01 8.03
N ALA A 51 -4.01 -28.86 8.25
CA ALA A 51 -4.69 -27.58 8.25
C ALA A 51 -4.04 -26.55 9.19
N ASP A 52 -3.67 -26.99 10.39
CA ASP A 52 -3.07 -26.12 11.42
C ASP A 52 -1.67 -25.65 11.02
N ASN A 53 -0.84 -26.53 10.46
CA ASN A 53 0.51 -26.17 9.98
C ASN A 53 0.44 -25.16 8.83
N ILE A 54 -0.50 -25.36 7.89
CA ILE A 54 -0.70 -24.44 6.77
C ILE A 54 -1.17 -23.08 7.26
N GLN A 55 -2.11 -23.07 8.21
CA GLN A 55 -2.63 -21.86 8.84
C GLN A 55 -1.54 -21.13 9.66
N GLN A 56 -0.67 -21.88 10.34
CA GLN A 56 0.45 -21.33 11.11
C GLN A 56 1.48 -20.67 10.20
N ARG A 57 1.82 -21.30 9.07
CA ARG A 57 2.67 -20.71 8.05
C ARG A 57 2.03 -19.43 7.50
N MET A 58 0.83 -19.56 6.93
CA MET A 58 0.05 -18.43 6.43
C MET A 58 -1.43 -18.80 6.39
N ARG A 59 -2.25 -18.05 7.13
CA ARG A 59 -3.71 -18.16 7.11
C ARG A 59 -4.26 -18.10 5.68
N VAL A 60 -5.13 -19.05 5.33
CA VAL A 60 -5.88 -18.99 4.07
C VAL A 60 -7.00 -17.95 4.21
N LYS A 61 -7.01 -16.99 3.29
CA LYS A 61 -8.02 -15.95 3.20
C LYS A 61 -8.21 -15.60 1.73
N VAL A 62 -9.44 -15.67 1.24
CA VAL A 62 -9.77 -15.36 -0.15
C VAL A 62 -11.10 -14.63 -0.21
N SER A 63 -11.17 -13.53 -0.95
CA SER A 63 -12.41 -12.79 -1.20
C SER A 63 -13.35 -13.61 -2.09
N ALA A 64 -14.65 -13.46 -1.85
CA ALA A 64 -15.66 -14.15 -2.66
C ALA A 64 -15.55 -13.77 -4.15
N ALA A 65 -15.31 -12.50 -4.46
CA ALA A 65 -15.16 -12.00 -5.81
C ALA A 65 -13.97 -12.66 -6.57
N TYR A 66 -12.80 -12.79 -5.93
CA TYR A 66 -11.65 -13.45 -6.56
C TYR A 66 -11.90 -14.94 -6.76
N LEU A 67 -12.47 -15.61 -5.75
CA LEU A 67 -12.73 -17.04 -5.83
C LEU A 67 -13.79 -17.36 -6.89
N LYS A 68 -14.88 -16.59 -6.94
CA LYS A 68 -15.92 -16.71 -7.98
C LYS A 68 -15.31 -16.59 -9.38
N HIS A 69 -14.43 -15.61 -9.60
CA HIS A 69 -13.72 -15.47 -10.87
C HIS A 69 -12.79 -16.66 -11.14
N ALA A 70 -12.00 -17.07 -10.16
CA ALA A 70 -11.07 -18.18 -10.29
C ALA A 70 -11.76 -19.54 -10.56
N LEU A 71 -13.02 -19.69 -10.14
CA LEU A 71 -13.83 -20.87 -10.41
C LEU A 71 -14.63 -20.77 -11.72
N ASN A 72 -14.71 -19.58 -12.34
CA ASN A 72 -15.30 -19.40 -13.65
C ASN A 72 -14.29 -19.81 -14.73
N ILE A 73 -14.42 -21.03 -15.25
CA ILE A 73 -13.51 -21.59 -16.26
C ILE A 73 -14.27 -22.07 -17.50
N PRO A 74 -13.61 -22.10 -18.68
CA PRO A 74 -14.20 -22.65 -19.89
C PRO A 74 -14.66 -24.11 -19.69
N THR A 75 -15.77 -24.48 -20.31
CA THR A 75 -16.40 -25.81 -20.11
C THR A 75 -15.52 -26.97 -20.58
N ASN A 76 -14.63 -26.76 -21.55
CA ASN A 76 -13.70 -27.76 -22.05
C ASN A 76 -12.34 -27.75 -21.33
N ALA A 77 -12.16 -26.94 -20.28
CA ALA A 77 -10.88 -26.83 -19.58
C ALA A 77 -10.47 -28.17 -18.93
N LYS A 78 -9.25 -28.63 -19.22
CA LYS A 78 -8.67 -29.83 -18.58
C LYS A 78 -8.11 -29.58 -17.19
N HIS A 79 -7.79 -28.32 -16.91
CA HIS A 79 -7.07 -27.92 -15.71
C HIS A 79 -7.84 -26.82 -14.99
N PRO A 80 -7.76 -26.79 -13.65
CA PRO A 80 -8.32 -25.69 -12.87
C PRO A 80 -7.65 -24.37 -13.25
N ASN A 81 -8.32 -23.24 -12.97
CA ASN A 81 -7.78 -21.93 -13.30
C ASN A 81 -6.41 -21.71 -12.63
N PRO A 82 -5.36 -21.33 -13.38
CA PRO A 82 -4.02 -21.12 -12.81
C PRO A 82 -3.98 -20.07 -11.69
N ILE A 83 -4.90 -19.11 -11.69
CA ILE A 83 -4.92 -18.05 -10.67
C ILE A 83 -5.34 -18.56 -9.28
N LEU A 84 -5.95 -19.76 -9.17
CA LEU A 84 -6.22 -20.37 -7.86
C LEU A 84 -4.92 -20.55 -7.06
N LYS A 85 -3.80 -20.87 -7.73
CA LYS A 85 -2.47 -21.02 -7.09
C LYS A 85 -1.97 -19.74 -6.40
N VAL A 86 -2.54 -18.58 -6.71
CA VAL A 86 -2.20 -17.32 -6.04
C VAL A 86 -2.63 -17.33 -4.58
N VAL A 87 -3.78 -17.93 -4.27
CA VAL A 87 -4.46 -17.85 -2.96
C VAL A 87 -4.67 -19.21 -2.29
N MET A 88 -4.64 -20.29 -3.05
CA MET A 88 -4.86 -21.66 -2.57
C MET A 88 -3.56 -22.32 -2.15
N PRO A 89 -3.49 -22.92 -0.94
CA PRO A 89 -2.25 -23.50 -0.44
C PRO A 89 -1.88 -24.79 -1.17
N LYS A 90 -0.59 -25.13 -1.21
CA LYS A 90 -0.12 -26.49 -1.51
C LYS A 90 0.69 -27.04 -0.34
N ILE A 91 0.69 -28.36 -0.16
CA ILE A 91 1.35 -28.99 1.00
C ILE A 91 2.86 -28.70 1.00
N ASP A 92 3.46 -28.59 -0.17
CA ASP A 92 4.89 -28.26 -0.35
C ASP A 92 5.30 -26.92 0.26
N GLU A 93 4.35 -26.02 0.51
CA GLU A 93 4.61 -24.76 1.21
C GLU A 93 5.13 -24.95 2.65
N ILE A 94 4.80 -26.08 3.28
CA ILE A 94 5.21 -26.42 4.65
C ILE A 94 6.29 -27.51 4.70
N ASN A 95 6.62 -28.15 3.57
CA ASN A 95 7.64 -29.21 3.50
C ASN A 95 9.05 -28.67 3.77
N ASP A 96 9.32 -27.43 3.35
CA ASP A 96 10.58 -26.75 3.58
C ASP A 96 10.32 -25.32 4.09
N ILE A 97 10.40 -25.15 5.41
CA ILE A 97 10.23 -23.87 6.09
C ILE A 97 11.56 -23.10 6.24
N VAL A 98 12.50 -23.26 5.31
CA VAL A 98 13.66 -22.37 5.23
C VAL A 98 13.26 -21.03 4.61
N GLY A 99 13.86 -19.96 5.10
CA GLY A 99 13.65 -18.59 4.61
C GLY A 99 13.89 -17.56 5.71
N GLU A 100 13.78 -16.29 5.33
CA GLU A 100 13.94 -15.15 6.21
C GLU A 100 12.59 -14.54 6.58
N ASN A 101 12.48 -14.06 7.83
CA ASN A 101 11.32 -13.29 8.29
C ASN A 101 11.24 -11.94 7.58
N ASP A 102 12.40 -11.29 7.33
CA ASP A 102 12.48 -9.99 6.69
C ASP A 102 13.56 -9.99 5.58
N PRO A 103 13.30 -10.60 4.40
CA PRO A 103 14.30 -10.90 3.35
C PRO A 103 14.96 -9.68 2.67
N SER A 104 14.70 -8.48 3.16
CA SER A 104 15.40 -7.27 2.71
C SER A 104 15.74 -6.34 3.87
N ASN A 105 15.70 -6.87 5.09
CA ASN A 105 16.04 -6.19 6.33
C ASN A 105 15.35 -4.82 6.41
N GLN A 106 14.04 -4.78 6.10
CA GLN A 106 13.27 -3.55 6.02
C GLN A 106 13.29 -2.79 7.34
N ASN A 107 13.24 -3.51 8.47
CA ASN A 107 13.23 -2.89 9.79
C ASN A 107 14.48 -2.05 10.08
N ARG A 108 15.63 -2.36 9.46
CA ARG A 108 16.85 -1.54 9.51
C ARG A 108 16.63 -0.10 9.01
N PHE A 109 15.63 0.11 8.16
CA PHE A 109 15.27 1.40 7.59
C PHE A 109 14.01 2.00 8.24
N SER A 110 13.49 1.40 9.32
CA SER A 110 12.33 1.88 10.07
C SER A 110 12.78 2.74 11.24
N PHE A 111 12.80 4.07 11.05
CA PHE A 111 13.19 5.01 12.11
C PHE A 111 12.02 5.40 13.01
N VAL A 112 10.79 5.29 12.49
CA VAL A 112 9.53 5.41 13.22
C VAL A 112 8.76 4.11 13.00
N PRO A 113 8.05 3.54 14.01
CA PRO A 113 7.31 2.30 13.82
C PRO A 113 6.35 2.36 12.63
N GLY A 114 6.44 1.35 11.75
CA GLY A 114 5.63 1.23 10.55
C GLY A 114 6.02 2.15 9.37
N LEU A 115 7.08 2.94 9.51
CA LEU A 115 7.56 3.86 8.47
C LEU A 115 8.98 3.51 8.02
N LEU A 116 9.12 3.10 6.75
CA LEU A 116 10.42 2.91 6.12
C LEU A 116 10.89 4.17 5.41
N HIS A 117 12.14 4.56 5.66
CA HIS A 117 12.82 5.63 4.93
C HIS A 117 14.18 5.14 4.38
N LYS A 118 14.14 4.27 3.37
CA LYS A 118 15.34 3.70 2.73
C LYS A 118 15.94 4.62 1.66
N TYR A 119 15.08 5.19 0.82
CA TYR A 119 15.46 6.01 -0.35
C TYR A 119 15.16 7.49 -0.10
N GLU A 120 14.95 8.29 -1.15
CA GLU A 120 14.44 9.68 -1.14
C GLU A 120 12.91 9.77 -0.94
N MET A 121 12.27 8.62 -0.71
CA MET A 121 10.84 8.48 -0.51
C MET A 121 10.53 7.62 0.72
N LEU A 122 9.27 7.66 1.14
CA LEU A 122 8.76 6.89 2.27
C LEU A 122 7.89 5.70 1.84
N LEU A 123 7.88 4.65 2.66
CA LEU A 123 6.85 3.62 2.63
C LEU A 123 6.22 3.50 4.02
N ALA A 124 4.90 3.60 4.10
CA ALA A 124 4.15 3.46 5.34
C ALA A 124 3.26 2.21 5.32
N TYR A 125 3.32 1.41 6.39
CA TYR A 125 2.37 0.32 6.63
C TYR A 125 1.06 0.88 7.15
N VAL A 126 0.17 1.30 6.25
CA VAL A 126 -1.11 1.93 6.62
C VAL A 126 -2.20 0.91 6.92
N SER A 127 -2.03 -0.31 6.39
CA SER A 127 -2.93 -1.44 6.58
C SER A 127 -2.12 -2.66 7.00
N ILE A 128 -2.71 -3.49 7.87
CA ILE A 128 -2.19 -4.79 8.27
C ILE A 128 -3.15 -5.90 7.87
N ASN A 129 -4.02 -5.66 6.87
CA ASN A 129 -4.96 -6.65 6.38
C ASN A 129 -5.02 -6.60 4.85
N CYS A 130 -5.25 -7.74 4.21
CA CYS A 130 -5.66 -7.84 2.81
C CYS A 130 -7.03 -8.50 2.72
N SER A 131 -7.77 -8.30 1.62
CA SER A 131 -9.00 -9.05 1.31
C SER A 131 -8.69 -10.53 1.05
N SER A 132 -7.66 -10.79 0.25
CA SER A 132 -7.10 -12.12 -0.01
C SER A 132 -5.62 -12.18 0.32
N HIS A 133 -5.13 -13.38 0.64
CA HIS A 133 -3.74 -13.64 0.98
C HIS A 133 -3.02 -14.33 -0.19
N CYS A 134 -2.06 -13.63 -0.80
CA CYS A 134 -1.15 -14.24 -1.76
C CYS A 134 -0.27 -15.25 -1.03
N ARG A 135 -0.25 -16.52 -1.44
CA ARG A 135 0.55 -17.58 -0.77
C ARG A 135 2.05 -17.28 -0.73
N TYR A 136 2.52 -16.48 -1.68
CA TYR A 136 3.90 -15.99 -1.81
C TYR A 136 4.13 -14.60 -1.17
N CYS A 137 3.30 -14.18 -0.21
CA CYS A 137 3.34 -12.82 0.33
C CYS A 137 4.69 -12.46 0.96
N TYR A 138 5.34 -11.45 0.40
CA TYR A 138 6.61 -10.92 0.92
C TYR A 138 6.50 -10.35 2.34
N ARG A 139 5.33 -9.84 2.72
CA ARG A 139 5.08 -9.24 4.05
C ARG A 139 4.30 -10.16 4.97
N LEU A 140 4.39 -11.47 4.76
CA LEU A 140 3.78 -12.46 5.63
C LEU A 140 4.09 -12.18 7.11
N ASP A 141 5.32 -11.73 7.39
CA ASP A 141 5.84 -11.38 8.70
C ASP A 141 5.13 -10.22 9.41
N LEU A 142 4.46 -9.33 8.66
CA LEU A 142 3.63 -8.25 9.19
C LEU A 142 2.31 -8.79 9.74
N PHE A 143 1.70 -9.77 9.07
CA PHE A 143 0.38 -10.31 9.46
C PHE A 143 0.48 -11.41 10.49
N SER A 144 1.53 -12.24 10.40
CA SER A 144 1.81 -13.29 11.38
C SER A 144 2.29 -12.74 12.73
N GLY A 145 2.68 -11.47 12.78
CA GLY A 145 3.21 -10.83 13.99
C GLY A 145 4.56 -11.39 14.43
N ILE A 146 5.25 -12.12 13.55
CA ILE A 146 6.57 -12.71 13.83
C ILE A 146 7.67 -11.64 13.75
N SER A 147 7.46 -10.59 12.95
CA SER A 147 8.35 -9.43 12.91
C SER A 147 7.91 -8.34 13.89
N SER A 148 8.81 -7.39 14.16
CA SER A 148 8.51 -6.15 14.87
C SER A 148 7.83 -5.08 13.99
N LYS A 149 7.31 -5.45 12.81
CA LYS A 149 6.64 -4.50 11.91
C LYS A 149 5.27 -4.14 12.50
N GLU A 150 4.98 -2.84 12.53
CA GLU A 150 3.75 -2.30 13.10
C GLU A 150 3.02 -1.42 12.07
N LYS A 151 1.72 -1.18 12.31
CA LYS A 151 0.99 -0.17 11.54
C LYS A 151 1.55 1.22 11.85
N ALA A 152 1.78 2.01 10.80
CA ALA A 152 2.25 3.37 10.92
C ALA A 152 1.22 4.29 11.59
N ASN A 153 1.69 5.15 12.50
CA ASN A 153 0.89 6.29 12.96
C ASN A 153 1.07 7.46 12.00
N MET A 154 0.06 7.76 11.19
CA MET A 154 0.19 8.76 10.11
C MET A 154 0.39 10.21 10.58
N LEU A 155 0.02 10.54 11.82
CA LEU A 155 0.36 11.85 12.41
C LEU A 155 1.86 11.94 12.71
N GLN A 156 2.45 10.86 13.23
CA GLN A 156 3.90 10.78 13.44
C GLN A 156 4.65 10.79 12.11
N VAL A 157 4.11 10.15 11.07
CA VAL A 157 4.67 10.22 9.71
C VAL A 157 4.66 11.66 9.19
N ALA A 158 3.55 12.38 9.33
CA ALA A 158 3.46 13.78 8.92
C ALA A 158 4.47 14.67 9.68
N SER A 159 4.59 14.49 11.00
CA SER A 159 5.60 15.18 11.81
C SER A 159 7.01 14.84 11.36
N TYR A 160 7.31 13.57 11.11
CA TYR A 160 8.60 13.11 10.63
C TYR A 160 8.99 13.79 9.30
N ILE A 161 8.06 13.85 8.34
CA ILE A 161 8.27 14.50 7.04
C ILE A 161 8.64 15.97 7.22
N LYS A 162 7.83 16.72 7.99
CA LYS A 162 8.08 18.15 8.25
C LYS A 162 9.43 18.37 8.91
N THR A 163 9.74 17.60 9.96
CA THR A 163 11.03 17.71 10.66
C THR A 163 12.20 17.37 9.74
N PHE A 164 12.13 16.29 8.97
CA PHE A 164 13.20 15.89 8.08
C PHE A 164 13.44 16.93 6.97
N ASN A 165 12.38 17.45 6.35
CA ASN A 165 12.52 18.47 5.31
C ASN A 165 13.12 19.77 5.86
N ASN A 166 12.71 20.20 7.06
CA ASN A 166 13.33 21.35 7.73
C ASN A 166 14.82 21.13 8.04
N LEU A 167 15.21 19.90 8.44
CA LEU A 167 16.63 19.57 8.62
C LEU A 167 17.40 19.65 7.30
N ILE A 168 16.82 19.18 6.19
CA ILE A 168 17.42 19.31 4.86
C ILE A 168 17.60 20.79 4.49
N ASP A 169 16.61 21.65 4.74
CA ASP A 169 16.72 23.09 4.46
C ASP A 169 17.83 23.76 5.27
N LYS A 170 17.93 23.41 6.55
CA LYS A 170 19.00 23.89 7.42
C LYS A 170 20.38 23.46 6.89
N VAL A 171 20.56 22.19 6.55
CA VAL A 171 21.83 21.70 5.98
C VAL A 171 22.13 22.39 4.66
N LYS A 172 21.14 22.66 3.82
CA LYS A 172 21.34 23.40 2.56
C LYS A 172 21.93 24.80 2.81
N GLN A 173 21.45 25.49 3.84
CA GLN A 173 21.94 26.83 4.19
C GLN A 173 23.33 26.82 4.82
N GLU A 174 23.66 25.80 5.63
CA GLU A 174 24.86 25.81 6.48
C GLU A 174 26.02 24.98 5.90
N ASP A 175 25.75 23.76 5.42
CA ASP A 175 26.77 22.74 5.12
C ASP A 175 26.51 21.98 3.81
N SER A 176 26.10 22.71 2.77
CA SER A 176 25.90 22.15 1.44
C SER A 176 26.65 22.90 0.34
N CYS A 177 26.82 22.25 -0.80
CA CYS A 177 27.22 22.89 -2.04
C CYS A 177 26.31 22.43 -3.19
N TRP A 178 26.23 23.27 -4.20
CA TRP A 178 25.56 22.94 -5.46
C TRP A 178 26.54 22.17 -6.36
N ASP A 179 26.18 20.96 -6.77
CA ASP A 179 26.97 20.20 -7.74
C ASP A 179 26.54 20.60 -9.15
N GLU A 180 27.39 21.37 -9.85
CA GLU A 180 27.10 21.85 -11.19
C GLU A 180 26.93 20.73 -12.24
N LYS A 181 27.57 19.57 -12.04
CA LYS A 181 27.47 18.46 -12.99
C LYS A 181 26.11 17.80 -12.91
N THR A 182 25.57 17.68 -11.70
CA THR A 182 24.34 16.92 -11.45
C THR A 182 23.13 17.81 -11.18
N ARG A 183 23.36 19.11 -10.97
CA ARG A 183 22.35 20.14 -10.69
C ARG A 183 21.50 19.78 -9.47
N VAL A 184 22.14 19.26 -8.42
CA VAL A 184 21.52 18.99 -7.13
C VAL A 184 22.38 19.51 -5.98
N TRP A 185 21.72 19.78 -4.86
CA TRP A 185 22.42 20.10 -3.61
C TRP A 185 22.97 18.83 -2.96
N VAL A 186 24.23 18.89 -2.53
CA VAL A 186 24.91 17.81 -1.82
C VAL A 186 25.51 18.33 -0.52
N HIS A 187 25.63 17.46 0.48
CA HIS A 187 26.34 17.78 1.72
C HIS A 187 27.85 17.89 1.47
N LYS A 188 28.50 18.97 1.92
CA LYS A 188 29.90 19.29 1.55
C LYS A 188 30.88 18.16 1.86
N LYS A 189 30.73 17.53 3.04
CA LYS A 189 31.69 16.52 3.52
C LYS A 189 31.41 15.12 2.99
N SER A 190 30.14 14.70 2.92
CA SER A 190 29.80 13.32 2.53
C SER A 190 29.51 13.16 1.04
N GLY A 191 29.20 14.25 0.31
CA GLY A 191 28.74 14.19 -1.08
C GLY A 191 27.35 13.58 -1.27
N GLU A 192 26.62 13.26 -0.19
CA GLU A 192 25.27 12.71 -0.28
C GLU A 192 24.26 13.78 -0.73
N SER A 193 23.34 13.38 -1.62
CA SER A 193 22.32 14.30 -2.13
C SER A 193 21.29 14.69 -1.06
N LEU A 194 20.90 15.96 -1.06
CA LEU A 194 20.01 16.58 -0.08
C LEU A 194 18.60 16.77 -0.67
N PHE A 195 17.83 15.70 -0.67
CA PHE A 195 16.46 15.70 -1.18
C PHE A 195 15.43 15.84 -0.05
N HIS A 196 14.42 16.67 -0.30
CA HIS A 196 13.20 16.63 0.49
C HIS A 196 12.45 15.34 0.24
N ILE A 197 11.78 14.85 1.26
CA ILE A 197 10.76 13.83 1.13
C ILE A 197 9.56 14.47 0.43
N ARG A 198 9.27 13.98 -0.78
CA ARG A 198 8.13 14.42 -1.61
C ARG A 198 7.20 13.30 -2.05
N GLU A 199 7.55 12.05 -1.73
CA GLU A 199 6.82 10.87 -2.18
C GLU A 199 6.62 9.89 -1.03
N ILE A 200 5.41 9.33 -0.92
CA ILE A 200 5.09 8.26 0.01
C ILE A 200 4.28 7.14 -0.68
N LEU A 201 4.62 5.90 -0.37
CA LEU A 201 3.87 4.71 -0.74
C LEU A 201 3.10 4.18 0.47
N PHE A 202 1.78 4.19 0.37
CA PHE A 202 0.88 3.46 1.27
C PHE A 202 0.93 1.97 0.94
N SER A 203 1.28 1.14 1.92
CA SER A 203 1.46 -0.30 1.78
C SER A 203 1.20 -1.00 3.13
N GLY A 204 1.85 -2.14 3.37
CA GLY A 204 1.62 -3.05 4.49
C GLY A 204 0.94 -4.31 3.98
N GLY A 205 -0.32 -4.51 4.35
CA GLY A 205 -1.28 -5.33 3.60
C GLY A 205 -1.77 -4.59 2.37
N ASP A 206 -3.09 -4.43 2.29
CA ASP A 206 -3.71 -3.67 1.22
C ASP A 206 -4.32 -2.38 1.80
N PRO A 207 -3.84 -1.18 1.43
CA PRO A 207 -4.45 0.10 1.83
C PRO A 207 -5.90 0.25 1.38
N MET A 208 -6.32 -0.44 0.31
CA MET A 208 -7.72 -0.37 -0.15
C MET A 208 -8.66 -1.15 0.76
N ASN A 209 -8.16 -1.93 1.72
CA ASN A 209 -8.96 -2.48 2.80
C ASN A 209 -9.29 -1.45 3.91
N LEU A 210 -8.73 -0.23 3.82
CA LEU A 210 -9.12 0.86 4.70
C LEU A 210 -10.45 1.46 4.24
N PRO A 211 -11.31 1.92 5.18
CA PRO A 211 -12.46 2.75 4.83
C PRO A 211 -12.04 4.01 4.06
N ASN A 212 -12.88 4.47 3.13
CA ASN A 212 -12.64 5.68 2.33
C ASN A 212 -12.23 6.87 3.21
N SER A 213 -12.93 7.10 4.31
CA SER A 213 -12.63 8.18 5.27
C SER A 213 -11.21 8.11 5.84
N THR A 214 -10.73 6.91 6.16
CA THR A 214 -9.38 6.72 6.71
C THR A 214 -8.31 6.92 5.64
N LEU A 215 -8.52 6.36 4.45
CA LEU A 215 -7.60 6.52 3.32
C LEU A 215 -7.45 8.00 2.95
N ILE A 216 -8.55 8.72 2.73
CA ILE A 216 -8.53 10.14 2.39
C ILE A 216 -7.91 10.98 3.51
N ARG A 217 -8.23 10.69 4.79
CA ARG A 217 -7.58 11.37 5.92
C ARG A 217 -6.06 11.21 5.89
N TYR A 218 -5.56 10.01 5.61
CA TYR A 218 -4.12 9.79 5.48
C TYR A 218 -3.53 10.56 4.30
N MET A 219 -4.23 10.61 3.16
CA MET A 219 -3.79 11.38 1.99
C MET A 219 -3.69 12.88 2.29
N VAL A 220 -4.71 13.44 2.95
CA VAL A 220 -4.72 14.85 3.40
C VAL A 220 -3.54 15.14 4.32
N LEU A 221 -3.31 14.31 5.34
CA LEU A 221 -2.16 14.48 6.25
C LEU A 221 -0.82 14.49 5.51
N MET A 222 -0.68 13.69 4.46
CA MET A 222 0.54 13.64 3.66
C MET A 222 0.69 14.88 2.77
N ALA A 223 -0.38 15.31 2.11
CA ALA A 223 -0.38 16.53 1.32
C ALA A 223 0.00 17.76 2.17
N GLU A 224 -0.62 17.91 3.34
CA GLU A 224 -0.31 18.95 4.35
C GLU A 224 1.09 18.84 4.96
N ALA A 225 1.74 17.68 4.82
CA ALA A 225 3.13 17.48 5.21
C ALA A 225 4.12 17.87 4.10
N GLY A 226 3.64 18.24 2.92
CA GLY A 226 4.46 18.62 1.77
C GLY A 226 4.77 17.48 0.80
N ILE A 227 4.09 16.33 0.92
CA ILE A 227 4.16 15.27 -0.10
C ILE A 227 3.55 15.80 -1.40
N LYS A 228 4.11 15.40 -2.54
CA LYS A 228 3.65 15.70 -3.90
C LYS A 228 3.26 14.47 -4.71
N THR A 229 3.60 13.28 -4.22
CA THR A 229 3.20 12.02 -4.85
C THR A 229 2.79 11.00 -3.81
N ILE A 230 1.56 10.53 -3.90
CA ILE A 230 1.03 9.46 -3.06
C ILE A 230 0.83 8.24 -3.94
N ARG A 231 1.53 7.16 -3.61
CA ARG A 231 1.34 5.87 -4.26
C ARG A 231 0.54 4.94 -3.36
N ILE A 232 -0.36 4.15 -3.92
CA ILE A 232 -1.21 3.20 -3.19
C ILE A 232 -0.91 1.80 -3.74
N GLY A 233 -0.19 1.00 -2.97
CA GLY A 233 0.13 -0.38 -3.36
C GLY A 233 -1.03 -1.31 -3.05
N THR A 234 -1.70 -1.83 -4.07
CA THR A 234 -2.95 -2.59 -3.92
C THR A 234 -3.04 -3.75 -4.91
N LYS A 235 -3.66 -4.85 -4.49
CA LYS A 235 -4.14 -5.94 -5.35
C LYS A 235 -5.68 -6.02 -5.33
N GLU A 236 -6.31 -5.10 -4.62
CA GLU A 236 -7.76 -5.06 -4.42
C GLU A 236 -8.53 -4.94 -5.73
N LEU A 237 -7.96 -4.33 -6.78
CA LEU A 237 -8.61 -4.26 -8.09
C LEU A 237 -8.98 -5.64 -8.63
N VAL A 238 -8.14 -6.67 -8.41
CA VAL A 238 -8.44 -8.03 -8.87
C VAL A 238 -9.09 -8.88 -7.80
N PHE A 239 -8.79 -8.61 -6.52
CA PHE A 239 -9.34 -9.35 -5.39
C PHE A 239 -10.78 -8.97 -5.06
N ASN A 240 -11.11 -7.69 -5.07
CA ASN A 240 -12.43 -7.17 -4.72
C ASN A 240 -12.72 -5.89 -5.52
N PRO A 241 -13.01 -5.99 -6.83
CA PRO A 241 -13.22 -4.83 -7.69
C PRO A 241 -14.31 -3.87 -7.19
N ASP A 242 -15.33 -4.39 -6.51
CA ASP A 242 -16.46 -3.62 -5.98
C ASP A 242 -16.05 -2.61 -4.89
N ARG A 243 -14.84 -2.73 -4.35
CA ARG A 243 -14.26 -1.72 -3.46
C ARG A 243 -14.11 -0.35 -4.14
N PHE A 244 -14.03 -0.30 -5.47
CA PHE A 244 -13.87 0.92 -6.25
C PHE A 244 -15.23 1.44 -6.74
N ASP A 245 -16.12 1.67 -5.78
CA ASP A 245 -17.48 2.19 -5.98
C ASP A 245 -17.51 3.71 -6.22
N ASN A 246 -18.73 4.23 -6.46
CA ASN A 246 -18.95 5.66 -6.67
C ASN A 246 -18.52 6.51 -5.46
N ASP A 247 -18.70 6.02 -4.24
CA ASP A 247 -18.31 6.75 -3.03
C ASP A 247 -16.80 6.91 -2.92
N PHE A 248 -16.04 5.86 -3.25
CA PHE A 248 -14.59 5.91 -3.32
C PHE A 248 -14.12 6.94 -4.34
N TRP A 249 -14.69 6.88 -5.54
CA TRP A 249 -14.35 7.77 -6.63
C TRP A 249 -14.68 9.22 -6.32
N ASN A 250 -15.86 9.49 -5.76
CA ASN A 250 -16.26 10.83 -5.32
C ASN A 250 -15.33 11.37 -4.23
N ALA A 251 -14.92 10.52 -3.29
CA ALA A 251 -13.99 10.91 -2.23
C ALA A 251 -12.60 11.28 -2.78
N LEU A 252 -12.13 10.55 -3.81
CA LEU A 252 -10.87 10.81 -4.47
C LEU A 252 -10.91 12.08 -5.35
N ASP A 253 -12.02 12.31 -6.06
CA ASP A 253 -12.24 13.55 -6.82
C ASP A 253 -12.30 14.76 -5.91
N LEU A 254 -12.95 14.63 -4.76
CA LEU A 254 -12.97 15.68 -3.74
C LEU A 254 -11.56 15.96 -3.24
N PHE A 255 -10.77 14.92 -2.95
CA PHE A 255 -9.37 15.10 -2.58
C PHE A 255 -8.60 15.86 -3.67
N HIS A 256 -8.70 15.43 -4.93
CA HIS A 256 -8.00 16.08 -6.05
C HIS A 256 -8.44 17.54 -6.22
N LYS A 257 -9.73 17.87 -6.02
CA LYS A 257 -10.21 19.26 -6.09
C LYS A 257 -9.48 20.20 -5.13
N TYR A 258 -9.14 19.74 -3.93
CA TYR A 258 -8.44 20.55 -2.91
C TYR A 258 -6.92 20.40 -2.94
N TYR A 259 -6.42 19.28 -3.48
CA TYR A 259 -5.00 18.90 -3.53
C TYR A 259 -4.61 18.54 -4.96
N ASN A 260 -4.88 19.43 -5.91
CA ASN A 260 -4.75 19.18 -7.35
C ASN A 260 -3.30 19.07 -7.84
N ASP A 261 -2.33 19.47 -7.00
CA ASP A 261 -0.90 19.36 -7.24
C ASP A 261 -0.33 18.01 -6.78
N ILE A 262 -1.14 17.17 -6.12
CA ILE A 262 -0.73 15.84 -5.65
C ILE A 262 -0.96 14.81 -6.74
N ARG A 263 0.13 14.20 -7.20
CA ARG A 263 0.05 13.03 -8.09
C ARG A 263 -0.37 11.79 -7.30
N ILE A 264 -1.38 11.08 -7.81
CA ILE A 264 -1.84 9.81 -7.25
C ILE A 264 -1.48 8.67 -8.20
N GLU A 265 -0.92 7.60 -7.65
CA GLU A 265 -0.47 6.44 -8.45
C GLU A 265 -0.91 5.14 -7.79
N PHE A 266 -1.74 4.34 -8.46
CA PHE A 266 -2.01 2.97 -8.04
C PHE A 266 -0.87 2.06 -8.44
N VAL A 267 -0.41 1.25 -7.50
CA VAL A 267 0.64 0.25 -7.72
C VAL A 267 0.02 -1.12 -7.59
N GLY A 268 -0.48 -1.62 -8.73
CA GLY A 268 -1.04 -2.94 -8.91
C GLY A 268 -0.02 -4.06 -8.67
N HIS A 269 -0.56 -5.23 -8.33
CA HIS A 269 0.20 -6.44 -8.08
C HIS A 269 -0.35 -7.64 -8.86
N TYR A 270 -0.68 -7.45 -10.12
CA TYR A 270 -1.27 -8.46 -11.00
C TYR A 270 -0.17 -9.40 -11.51
N VAL A 271 -0.28 -10.69 -11.19
CA VAL A 271 0.74 -11.72 -11.46
C VAL A 271 0.39 -12.58 -12.67
N HIS A 272 -0.85 -12.59 -13.12
CA HIS A 272 -1.33 -13.46 -14.20
C HIS A 272 -2.33 -12.71 -15.08
N PRO A 273 -2.34 -12.88 -16.42
CA PRO A 273 -3.26 -12.17 -17.31
C PRO A 273 -4.72 -12.44 -16.93
N TYR A 274 -5.06 -13.68 -16.56
CA TYR A 274 -6.42 -14.05 -16.13
C TYR A 274 -6.88 -13.44 -14.81
N GLU A 275 -6.05 -12.66 -14.11
CA GLU A 275 -6.56 -11.80 -13.05
C GLU A 275 -7.28 -10.57 -13.63
N LEU A 276 -7.01 -10.19 -14.87
CA LEU A 276 -7.57 -9.00 -15.55
C LEU A 276 -8.57 -9.38 -16.65
N ILE A 277 -8.33 -10.48 -17.36
CA ILE A 277 -9.16 -10.99 -18.46
C ILE A 277 -9.77 -12.36 -18.11
N ASP A 278 -10.80 -12.76 -18.84
CA ASP A 278 -11.38 -14.09 -18.68
C ASP A 278 -10.46 -15.17 -19.24
N PRO A 279 -10.36 -16.34 -18.57
CA PRO A 279 -9.54 -17.44 -19.04
C PRO A 279 -10.07 -18.02 -20.34
N LYS A 280 -9.16 -18.38 -21.25
CA LYS A 280 -9.48 -19.01 -22.53
C LYS A 280 -8.73 -20.31 -22.70
N THR A 281 -9.36 -21.28 -23.34
CA THR A 281 -8.81 -22.59 -23.67
C THR A 281 -8.89 -22.84 -25.18
N ASN A 282 -7.92 -23.59 -25.70
CA ASN A 282 -7.96 -24.08 -27.07
C ASN A 282 -8.94 -25.27 -27.21
N ALA A 283 -9.06 -25.82 -28.43
CA ALA A 283 -9.94 -26.96 -28.71
C ALA A 283 -9.60 -28.22 -27.87
N GLN A 284 -8.35 -28.36 -27.44
CA GLN A 284 -7.88 -29.46 -26.60
C GLN A 284 -8.11 -29.22 -25.10
N GLY A 285 -8.67 -28.07 -24.70
CA GLY A 285 -8.93 -27.76 -23.29
C GLY A 285 -7.72 -27.21 -22.53
N GLU A 286 -6.62 -26.89 -23.22
CA GLU A 286 -5.44 -26.27 -22.63
C GLU A 286 -5.58 -24.74 -22.63
N TYR A 287 -5.13 -24.06 -21.56
CA TYR A 287 -5.19 -22.60 -21.50
C TYR A 287 -4.33 -21.94 -22.58
N GLU A 288 -4.90 -20.94 -23.24
CA GLU A 288 -4.27 -20.23 -24.37
C GLU A 288 -3.60 -18.93 -23.93
N TYR A 289 -2.36 -18.69 -24.37
CA TYR A 289 -1.58 -17.50 -24.01
C TYR A 289 -1.05 -16.75 -25.24
N ASP A 290 -1.95 -16.39 -26.16
CA ASP A 290 -1.61 -15.73 -27.41
C ASP A 290 -2.07 -14.26 -27.40
N ILE A 291 -1.17 -13.30 -27.61
CA ILE A 291 -1.54 -11.88 -27.68
C ILE A 291 -2.45 -11.52 -28.86
N HIS A 292 -2.53 -12.40 -29.87
CA HIS A 292 -3.40 -12.22 -31.05
C HIS A 292 -4.78 -12.84 -30.88
N ALA A 293 -4.98 -13.63 -29.83
CA ALA A 293 -6.28 -14.19 -29.52
C ALA A 293 -7.22 -13.13 -28.93
N GLU A 294 -8.52 -13.28 -29.21
CA GLU A 294 -9.54 -12.47 -28.57
C GLU A 294 -9.79 -12.93 -27.14
N TYR A 295 -9.71 -11.98 -26.19
CA TYR A 295 -10.08 -12.15 -24.79
C TYR A 295 -11.04 -11.06 -24.36
N HIS A 296 -11.87 -11.37 -23.36
CA HIS A 296 -12.73 -10.40 -22.69
C HIS A 296 -12.07 -9.91 -21.41
N VAL A 297 -12.01 -8.59 -21.23
CA VAL A 297 -11.64 -8.00 -19.94
C VAL A 297 -12.77 -8.26 -18.97
N ARG A 298 -12.46 -8.72 -17.76
CA ARG A 298 -13.47 -8.99 -16.72
C ARG A 298 -14.35 -7.76 -16.52
N ASP A 299 -15.67 -7.92 -16.62
CA ASP A 299 -16.61 -6.78 -16.58
C ASP A 299 -16.48 -5.93 -15.32
N ASN A 300 -16.30 -6.57 -14.16
CA ASN A 300 -16.13 -5.88 -12.89
C ASN A 300 -14.82 -5.06 -12.80
N ILE A 301 -13.76 -5.46 -13.52
CA ILE A 301 -12.53 -4.67 -13.62
C ILE A 301 -12.68 -3.58 -14.68
N LYS A 302 -13.30 -3.90 -15.82
CA LYS A 302 -13.54 -2.96 -16.90
C LYS A 302 -14.30 -1.72 -16.41
N HIS A 303 -15.33 -1.89 -15.58
CA HIS A 303 -16.06 -0.78 -14.97
C HIS A 303 -15.14 0.14 -14.14
N VAL A 304 -14.29 -0.45 -13.30
CA VAL A 304 -13.36 0.29 -12.43
C VAL A 304 -12.31 1.04 -13.26
N LEU A 305 -11.77 0.39 -14.30
CA LEU A 305 -10.79 1.00 -15.19
C LEU A 305 -11.39 2.11 -16.04
N ASN A 306 -12.63 1.97 -16.52
CA ASN A 306 -13.33 3.05 -17.21
C ASN A 306 -13.56 4.25 -16.29
N ALA A 307 -14.03 4.00 -15.07
CA ALA A 307 -14.19 5.05 -14.07
C ALA A 307 -12.86 5.78 -13.78
N MET A 308 -11.75 5.05 -13.68
CA MET A 308 -10.42 5.65 -13.49
C MET A 308 -9.95 6.43 -14.73
N ASN A 309 -9.97 5.82 -15.91
CA ASN A 309 -9.27 6.32 -17.09
C ASN A 309 -10.06 7.39 -17.87
N GLU A 310 -11.40 7.34 -17.88
CA GLU A 310 -12.21 8.28 -18.67
C GLU A 310 -12.25 9.69 -18.07
N ARG A 311 -12.24 9.82 -16.73
CA ARG A 311 -12.47 11.09 -16.03
C ARG A 311 -11.30 11.55 -15.17
N ARG A 312 -10.35 10.66 -14.84
CA ARG A 312 -9.30 10.93 -13.84
C ARG A 312 -7.91 10.76 -14.43
N THR A 313 -7.65 11.49 -15.50
CA THR A 313 -6.34 11.52 -16.21
C THR A 313 -5.16 11.92 -15.32
N TRP A 314 -5.43 12.43 -14.12
CA TRP A 314 -4.44 12.75 -13.07
C TRP A 314 -4.05 11.54 -12.20
N ILE A 315 -4.67 10.38 -12.39
CA ILE A 315 -4.33 9.11 -11.73
C ILE A 315 -3.42 8.30 -12.64
N GLY A 316 -2.26 7.90 -12.12
CA GLY A 316 -1.42 6.88 -12.73
C GLY A 316 -1.75 5.49 -12.21
N HIS A 317 -1.48 4.48 -13.03
CA HIS A 317 -1.59 3.07 -12.66
C HIS A 317 -0.39 2.29 -13.21
N ILE A 318 0.38 1.69 -12.31
CA ILE A 318 1.51 0.83 -12.64
C ILE A 318 1.31 -0.57 -12.07
N ASN A 319 1.93 -1.58 -12.69
CA ASN A 319 1.95 -2.95 -12.18
C ASN A 319 3.36 -3.39 -11.75
N GLN A 320 3.45 -4.10 -10.64
CA GLN A 320 4.67 -4.75 -10.19
C GLN A 320 4.38 -6.10 -9.52
N PHE A 321 5.17 -7.13 -9.81
CA PHE A 321 4.88 -8.46 -9.30
C PHE A 321 6.11 -9.37 -9.26
N PRO A 322 6.17 -10.38 -8.38
CA PRO A 322 7.24 -11.36 -8.43
C PRO A 322 6.99 -12.46 -9.48
N ILE A 323 8.07 -13.07 -9.98
CA ILE A 323 7.99 -14.35 -10.70
C ILE A 323 7.74 -15.46 -9.68
N ILE A 324 6.76 -16.32 -9.95
CA ILE A 324 6.29 -17.38 -9.09
C ILE A 324 6.06 -18.64 -9.93
N SER A 325 6.62 -19.74 -9.45
CA SER A 325 6.59 -21.00 -10.17
C SER A 325 5.20 -21.58 -10.32
N GLY A 326 4.88 -22.03 -11.52
CA GLY A 326 3.58 -22.56 -11.89
C GLY A 326 2.45 -21.53 -11.97
N ILE A 327 2.77 -20.23 -11.83
CA ILE A 327 1.83 -19.12 -12.00
C ILE A 327 2.25 -18.30 -13.22
N ASN A 328 3.43 -17.69 -13.19
CA ASN A 328 3.87 -16.76 -14.24
C ASN A 328 5.34 -16.96 -14.65
N ASP A 329 5.90 -18.14 -14.40
CA ASP A 329 7.22 -18.55 -14.86
C ASP A 329 7.20 -19.13 -16.28
N SER A 330 6.41 -18.52 -17.17
CA SER A 330 6.34 -18.84 -18.60
C SER A 330 6.46 -17.57 -19.44
N PRO A 331 7.27 -17.57 -20.51
CA PRO A 331 7.39 -16.40 -21.40
C PRO A 331 6.04 -15.97 -21.99
N ASP A 332 5.18 -16.91 -22.36
CA ASP A 332 3.90 -16.60 -23.00
C ASP A 332 2.90 -15.96 -22.02
N ILE A 333 2.87 -16.46 -20.78
CA ILE A 333 2.05 -15.89 -19.69
C ILE A 333 2.50 -14.45 -19.38
N LEU A 334 3.82 -14.24 -19.24
CA LEU A 334 4.38 -12.92 -18.98
C LEU A 334 4.14 -11.98 -20.16
N ARG A 335 4.31 -12.44 -21.39
CA ARG A 335 4.04 -11.68 -22.62
C ARG A 335 2.59 -11.21 -22.65
N LEU A 336 1.65 -12.12 -22.43
CA LEU A 336 0.23 -11.80 -22.42
C LEU A 336 -0.13 -10.82 -21.29
N LEU A 337 0.46 -10.98 -20.10
CA LEU A 337 0.27 -10.04 -19.00
C LEU A 337 0.83 -8.63 -19.31
N MET A 338 2.01 -8.55 -19.91
CA MET A 338 2.62 -7.27 -20.29
C MET A 338 1.83 -6.57 -21.40
N TYR A 339 1.33 -7.34 -22.37
CA TYR A 339 0.43 -6.85 -23.41
C TYR A 339 -0.87 -6.30 -22.82
N TRP A 340 -1.60 -7.10 -22.03
CA TRP A 340 -2.90 -6.67 -21.49
C TRP A 340 -2.81 -5.56 -20.47
N THR A 341 -1.78 -5.52 -19.64
CA THR A 341 -1.59 -4.37 -18.73
C THR A 341 -1.41 -3.08 -19.52
N ASN A 342 -0.61 -3.08 -20.59
CA ASN A 342 -0.49 -1.92 -21.48
C ASN A 342 -1.84 -1.53 -22.12
N ARG A 343 -2.59 -2.50 -22.68
CA ARG A 343 -3.92 -2.27 -23.28
C ARG A 343 -4.94 -1.67 -22.30
N LEU A 344 -4.76 -1.92 -21.01
CA LEU A 344 -5.61 -1.42 -19.92
C LEU A 344 -5.08 -0.13 -19.27
N SER A 345 -4.08 0.53 -19.90
CA SER A 345 -3.40 1.72 -19.37
C SER A 345 -2.73 1.50 -18.01
N ILE A 346 -2.27 0.27 -17.76
CA ILE A 346 -1.51 -0.13 -16.59
C ILE A 346 -0.05 -0.29 -17.00
N THR A 347 0.79 0.65 -16.60
CA THR A 347 2.20 0.66 -17.02
C THR A 347 3.01 -0.41 -16.28
N MET A 348 3.71 -1.26 -17.03
CA MET A 348 4.63 -2.24 -16.45
C MET A 348 5.83 -1.55 -15.79
N HIS A 349 5.98 -1.71 -14.47
CA HIS A 349 7.04 -1.08 -13.70
C HIS A 349 8.19 -2.05 -13.35
N ASN A 350 7.98 -2.99 -12.43
CA ASN A 350 9.03 -3.93 -12.01
C ASN A 350 8.51 -5.36 -11.95
N ILE A 351 9.28 -6.29 -12.50
CA ILE A 351 9.11 -7.73 -12.27
C ILE A 351 10.15 -8.13 -11.22
N TYR A 352 9.72 -8.65 -10.09
CA TYR A 352 10.61 -8.98 -8.98
C TYR A 352 11.08 -10.43 -9.08
N ALA A 353 12.35 -10.66 -8.76
CA ALA A 353 12.82 -12.00 -8.49
C ALA A 353 12.09 -12.60 -7.26
N CYS A 354 11.75 -13.89 -7.30
CA CYS A 354 11.17 -14.57 -6.15
C CYS A 354 12.11 -14.44 -4.94
N ARG A 355 11.55 -14.08 -3.78
CA ARG A 355 12.33 -13.79 -2.56
C ARG A 355 12.41 -14.98 -1.63
N GLU A 356 13.39 -14.96 -0.75
CA GLU A 356 13.65 -15.99 0.27
C GLU A 356 12.74 -15.86 1.51
N ILE A 357 11.43 -15.70 1.32
CA ILE A 357 10.47 -15.84 2.43
C ILE A 357 10.44 -17.29 2.95
N PHE A 358 9.87 -17.54 4.13
CA PHE A 358 9.57 -18.91 4.56
C PHE A 358 8.88 -19.70 3.45
N GLY A 359 9.32 -20.92 3.14
CA GLY A 359 8.80 -21.78 2.05
C GLY A 359 8.87 -21.18 0.64
N HIS A 360 9.79 -20.25 0.42
CA HIS A 360 10.12 -19.73 -0.90
C HIS A 360 10.49 -20.82 -1.91
N LYS A 361 11.06 -21.95 -1.46
CA LYS A 361 11.48 -23.03 -2.38
C LYS A 361 10.31 -23.56 -3.22
N TYR A 362 9.11 -23.62 -2.67
CA TYR A 362 7.92 -23.99 -3.43
C TYR A 362 7.57 -22.97 -4.52
N PHE A 363 7.60 -21.67 -4.19
CA PHE A 363 7.26 -20.60 -5.13
C PHE A 363 8.37 -20.30 -6.13
N ARG A 364 9.60 -20.72 -5.85
CA ARG A 364 10.75 -20.50 -6.72
C ARG A 364 11.05 -21.73 -7.58
N LYS A 365 11.01 -22.93 -7.00
CA LYS A 365 11.51 -24.17 -7.58
C LYS A 365 12.89 -23.95 -8.23
N GLU A 366 13.02 -24.34 -9.50
CA GLU A 366 14.23 -24.27 -10.31
C GLU A 366 14.47 -22.90 -10.99
N ASN A 367 13.62 -21.89 -10.72
CA ASN A 367 13.74 -20.57 -11.35
C ASN A 367 14.91 -19.76 -10.77
N THR A 368 16.15 -20.06 -11.19
CA THR A 368 17.34 -19.28 -10.81
C THR A 368 17.23 -17.84 -11.29
N ILE A 369 18.10 -16.94 -10.81
CA ILE A 369 18.12 -15.55 -11.31
C ILE A 369 18.35 -15.51 -12.83
N GLU A 370 19.16 -16.44 -13.35
CA GLU A 370 19.39 -16.59 -14.79
C GLU A 370 18.15 -17.04 -15.54
N VAL A 371 17.46 -18.07 -15.04
CA VAL A 371 16.22 -18.56 -15.65
C VAL A 371 15.17 -17.45 -15.64
N GLN A 372 14.97 -16.77 -14.51
CA GLN A 372 14.04 -15.66 -14.37
C GLN A 372 14.35 -14.50 -15.34
N TYR A 373 15.63 -14.17 -15.52
CA TYR A 373 16.03 -13.14 -16.48
C TYR A 373 15.72 -13.56 -17.91
N LYS A 374 16.09 -14.79 -18.29
CA LYS A 374 15.78 -15.34 -19.62
C LYS A 374 14.29 -15.38 -19.89
N LEU A 375 13.47 -15.76 -18.91
CA LEU A 375 12.00 -15.75 -19.01
C LEU A 375 11.46 -14.35 -19.34
N VAL A 376 11.94 -13.31 -18.64
CA VAL A 376 11.52 -11.92 -18.89
C VAL A 376 11.97 -11.44 -20.28
N GLU A 377 13.20 -11.72 -20.69
CA GLU A 377 13.69 -11.32 -22.02
C GLU A 377 12.96 -12.06 -23.15
N GLN A 378 12.63 -13.34 -22.96
CA GLN A 378 11.82 -14.11 -23.92
C GLN A 378 10.37 -13.62 -24.00
N ALA A 379 9.79 -13.20 -22.88
CA ALA A 379 8.45 -12.63 -22.83
C ALA A 379 8.33 -11.32 -23.65
N LYS A 380 9.43 -10.56 -23.78
CA LYS A 380 9.46 -9.32 -24.57
C LYS A 380 9.42 -9.55 -26.08
N ILE A 381 9.80 -10.74 -26.55
CA ILE A 381 9.77 -11.07 -27.98
C ILE A 381 8.32 -10.97 -28.46
N GLY A 382 8.09 -10.25 -29.56
CA GLY A 382 6.75 -10.04 -30.12
C GLY A 382 5.95 -8.88 -29.52
N LEU A 383 6.45 -8.23 -28.46
CA LEU A 383 5.86 -7.01 -27.91
C LEU A 383 6.41 -5.76 -28.60
N SER A 384 5.59 -4.72 -28.68
CA SER A 384 6.02 -3.39 -29.10
C SER A 384 6.93 -2.72 -28.06
N GLY A 385 7.59 -1.64 -28.46
CA GLY A 385 8.51 -0.90 -27.58
C GLY A 385 7.86 -0.34 -26.30
N ILE A 386 6.56 -0.04 -26.32
CA ILE A 386 5.84 0.49 -25.16
C ILE A 386 5.31 -0.61 -24.21
N GLU A 387 5.22 -1.85 -24.70
CA GLU A 387 4.76 -3.03 -23.96
C GLU A 387 5.93 -3.75 -23.27
N ASN A 388 7.14 -3.68 -23.84
CA ASN A 388 8.29 -4.47 -23.43
C ASN A 388 9.10 -3.91 -22.23
N HIS A 389 8.54 -2.97 -21.46
CA HIS A 389 9.23 -2.23 -20.39
C HIS A 389 9.53 -3.03 -19.09
N GLY A 390 9.13 -4.31 -19.02
CA GLY A 390 9.36 -5.16 -17.86
C GLY A 390 10.85 -5.34 -17.54
N ARG A 391 11.25 -5.07 -16.28
CA ARG A 391 12.63 -5.24 -15.80
C ARG A 391 12.67 -6.20 -14.64
N LEU A 392 13.61 -7.15 -14.66
CA LEU A 392 13.83 -8.05 -13.54
C LEU A 392 14.62 -7.35 -12.44
N ILE A 393 14.01 -7.24 -11.25
CA ILE A 393 14.57 -6.57 -10.08
C ILE A 393 14.73 -7.56 -8.92
N MET A 394 15.93 -7.66 -8.37
CA MET A 394 16.18 -8.21 -7.04
C MET A 394 16.06 -7.06 -6.03
N SER A 395 15.28 -7.18 -4.96
CA SER A 395 15.34 -6.14 -3.90
C SER A 395 16.09 -6.63 -2.68
N THR A 396 17.31 -6.19 -2.57
CA THR A 396 18.24 -6.59 -1.52
C THR A 396 18.14 -5.63 -0.35
N GLU A 397 18.82 -5.95 0.75
CA GLU A 397 18.98 -5.01 1.85
C GLU A 397 19.73 -3.75 1.40
N TYR A 398 20.56 -3.84 0.36
CA TYR A 398 21.33 -2.72 -0.19
C TYR A 398 20.60 -1.87 -1.24
N GLY A 399 19.41 -2.27 -1.69
CA GLY A 399 18.68 -1.50 -2.69
C GLY A 399 17.83 -2.35 -3.63
N LYS A 400 17.28 -1.71 -4.65
CA LYS A 400 16.69 -2.43 -5.80
C LYS A 400 17.81 -2.59 -6.83
N MET A 401 18.14 -3.84 -7.13
CA MET A 401 19.15 -4.22 -8.11
C MET A 401 18.45 -4.75 -9.35
N GLU A 402 18.68 -4.11 -10.48
CA GLU A 402 18.22 -4.60 -11.77
C GLU A 402 19.19 -5.64 -12.30
N VAL A 403 18.68 -6.78 -12.75
CA VAL A 403 19.46 -7.76 -13.49
C VAL A 403 19.52 -7.30 -14.93
N ILE A 404 20.70 -6.87 -15.39
CA ILE A 404 20.85 -6.25 -16.72
C ILE A 404 21.47 -7.20 -17.76
N GLY A 405 21.99 -8.35 -17.34
CA GLY A 405 22.56 -9.33 -18.25
C GLY A 405 23.45 -10.37 -17.60
N PHE A 406 23.87 -11.32 -18.43
CA PHE A 406 24.77 -12.42 -18.07
C PHE A 406 25.96 -12.44 -19.03
N GLU A 407 27.16 -12.58 -18.48
CA GLU A 407 28.36 -12.99 -19.21
C GLU A 407 28.65 -14.46 -18.90
N LYS A 408 29.58 -15.11 -19.64
CA LYS A 408 29.86 -16.55 -19.54
C LYS A 408 29.79 -17.13 -18.12
N ASN A 409 30.41 -16.46 -17.14
CA ASN A 409 30.42 -16.88 -15.74
C ASN A 409 30.07 -15.72 -14.77
N SER A 410 29.25 -14.74 -15.19
CA SER A 410 28.94 -13.61 -14.31
C SER A 410 27.54 -13.05 -14.51
N VAL A 411 26.93 -12.59 -13.42
CA VAL A 411 25.70 -11.79 -13.46
C VAL A 411 26.07 -10.32 -13.34
N LEU A 412 25.47 -9.50 -14.20
CA LEU A 412 25.58 -8.06 -14.16
C LEU A 412 24.34 -7.48 -13.49
N LEU A 413 24.54 -6.77 -12.40
CA LEU A 413 23.51 -6.08 -11.65
C LEU A 413 23.73 -4.57 -11.72
N ARG A 414 22.65 -3.79 -11.84
CA ARG A 414 22.69 -2.34 -11.74
C ARG A 414 21.94 -1.88 -10.51
N ILE A 415 22.55 -1.03 -9.68
CA ILE A 415 21.84 -0.34 -8.61
C ILE A 415 20.82 0.61 -9.24
N ASN A 416 19.54 0.23 -9.18
CA ASN A 416 18.45 1.02 -9.76
C ASN A 416 18.05 2.20 -8.86
N ARG A 417 18.19 2.04 -7.54
CA ARG A 417 17.93 3.11 -6.58
C ARG A 417 18.89 3.05 -5.40
N PHE A 418 19.67 4.11 -5.23
CA PHE A 418 20.67 4.20 -4.18
C PHE A 418 20.03 4.53 -2.82
N MET A 419 20.55 3.91 -1.77
CA MET A 419 20.12 4.20 -0.40
C MET A 419 20.67 5.54 0.07
N HIS A 420 19.91 6.23 0.92
CA HIS A 420 20.34 7.47 1.58
C HIS A 420 20.87 8.57 0.64
N GLY A 421 20.50 8.56 -0.64
CA GLY A 421 20.99 9.55 -1.60
C GLY A 421 22.49 9.49 -1.89
N LYS A 422 23.18 8.38 -1.54
CA LYS A 422 24.56 8.15 -1.98
C LYS A 422 24.60 8.03 -3.50
N LYS A 423 25.50 8.76 -4.15
CA LYS A 423 25.73 8.61 -5.59
C LYS A 423 27.15 8.11 -5.79
N TYR A 424 27.28 7.03 -6.55
CA TYR A 424 28.56 6.53 -6.98
C TYR A 424 28.73 6.85 -8.48
N ASN A 425 29.97 7.09 -8.91
CA ASN A 425 30.29 7.26 -10.33
C ASN A 425 30.07 5.96 -11.13
N ASN A 426 29.86 4.83 -10.43
CA ASN A 426 29.56 3.53 -10.99
C ASN A 426 28.35 2.92 -10.25
N SER A 427 27.45 2.27 -10.97
CA SER A 427 26.28 1.55 -10.42
C SER A 427 26.29 0.06 -10.73
N LEU A 428 27.31 -0.40 -11.47
CA LEU A 428 27.42 -1.77 -11.94
C LEU A 428 28.08 -2.65 -10.87
N ILE A 429 27.40 -3.74 -10.54
CA ILE A 429 27.87 -4.79 -9.65
C ILE A 429 28.04 -6.05 -10.50
N LYS A 430 29.22 -6.66 -10.41
CA LYS A 430 29.51 -7.94 -11.07
C LYS A 430 29.59 -9.06 -10.03
N VAL A 431 28.78 -10.10 -10.22
CA VAL A 431 28.77 -11.32 -9.40
C VAL A 431 29.39 -12.45 -10.20
N ASP A 432 30.50 -13.01 -9.71
CA ASP A 432 31.20 -14.15 -10.31
C ASP A 432 30.51 -15.47 -9.91
N LEU A 433 29.89 -16.12 -10.89
CA LEU A 433 29.13 -17.35 -10.69
C LEU A 433 30.03 -18.55 -10.33
N ASN A 434 31.31 -18.54 -10.71
CA ASN A 434 32.24 -19.63 -10.41
C ASN A 434 32.61 -19.68 -8.92
N ARG A 435 32.36 -18.60 -8.19
CA ARG A 435 32.64 -18.50 -6.76
C ARG A 435 31.44 -18.84 -5.89
N LEU A 436 30.27 -19.06 -6.52
CA LEU A 436 29.09 -19.52 -5.83
C LEU A 436 29.14 -21.03 -5.64
N LYS A 437 28.76 -21.49 -4.45
CA LYS A 437 28.55 -22.91 -4.21
C LYS A 437 27.34 -23.42 -5.03
N PRO A 438 27.25 -24.72 -5.34
CA PRO A 438 26.12 -25.29 -6.10
C PRO A 438 24.74 -24.94 -5.52
N GLU A 439 24.62 -24.88 -4.19
CA GLU A 439 23.41 -24.48 -3.46
C GLU A 439 23.13 -22.96 -3.51
N GLN A 440 24.13 -22.14 -3.85
CA GLN A 440 24.05 -20.68 -3.97
C GLN A 440 23.69 -20.20 -5.39
N LYS A 441 23.27 -21.11 -6.29
CA LYS A 441 22.75 -20.75 -7.64
C LYS A 441 21.57 -19.77 -7.58
N PHE A 442 20.90 -19.73 -6.44
CA PHE A 442 19.88 -18.75 -6.10
C PHE A 442 20.44 -17.86 -5.01
N PHE A 443 21.31 -16.94 -5.40
CA PHE A 443 21.96 -16.06 -4.45
C PHE A 443 21.08 -14.84 -4.17
N TRP A 444 21.19 -14.34 -2.94
CA TRP A 444 20.92 -12.95 -2.62
C TRP A 444 22.26 -12.27 -2.32
N LEU A 445 22.29 -10.93 -2.29
CA LEU A 445 23.48 -10.20 -1.88
C LEU A 445 23.64 -10.26 -0.36
N THR A 446 23.88 -11.44 0.20
CA THR A 446 24.21 -11.64 1.62
C THR A 446 25.70 -11.36 1.85
N ASN A 447 26.11 -11.16 3.11
CA ASN A 447 27.52 -10.88 3.44
C ASN A 447 28.49 -11.94 2.88
N ASP A 448 28.14 -13.23 2.93
CA ASP A 448 28.97 -14.31 2.38
C ASP A 448 29.15 -14.15 0.86
N ILE A 449 28.06 -13.92 0.12
CA ILE A 449 28.09 -13.70 -1.33
C ILE A 449 28.88 -12.44 -1.70
N ILE A 450 28.72 -11.36 -0.92
CA ILE A 450 29.46 -10.11 -1.12
C ILE A 450 30.97 -10.35 -0.94
N GLN A 451 31.38 -11.13 0.05
CA GLN A 451 32.80 -11.37 0.31
C GLN A 451 33.43 -12.41 -0.62
N THR A 452 32.63 -13.33 -1.17
CA THR A 452 33.14 -14.43 -2.00
C THR A 452 33.02 -14.13 -3.49
N ALA A 453 31.84 -13.71 -3.95
CA ALA A 453 31.48 -13.66 -5.36
C ALA A 453 31.53 -12.26 -6.00
N LEU A 454 31.53 -11.17 -5.22
CA LEU A 454 31.65 -9.82 -5.78
C LEU A 454 33.12 -9.42 -5.98
N THR A 455 33.38 -8.68 -7.07
CA THR A 455 34.69 -8.03 -7.29
C THR A 455 34.97 -6.97 -6.22
N PRO A 456 36.23 -6.65 -5.90
CA PRO A 456 36.58 -5.60 -4.92
C PRO A 456 35.88 -4.26 -5.20
N GLU A 457 35.81 -3.85 -6.47
CA GLU A 457 35.16 -2.60 -6.91
C GLU A 457 33.65 -2.64 -6.64
N SER A 458 33.02 -3.79 -6.87
CA SER A 458 31.58 -3.99 -6.62
C SER A 458 31.26 -3.93 -5.13
N ARG A 459 32.15 -4.41 -4.26
CA ARG A 459 31.95 -4.40 -2.79
C ARG A 459 31.92 -2.99 -2.23
N ILE A 460 32.73 -2.07 -2.77
CA ILE A 460 32.78 -0.66 -2.32
C ILE A 460 31.41 0.02 -2.47
N LEU A 461 30.64 -0.36 -3.51
CA LEU A 461 29.29 0.18 -3.76
C LEU A 461 28.26 -0.23 -2.70
N LEU A 462 28.53 -1.30 -1.96
CA LEU A 462 27.65 -1.83 -0.92
C LEU A 462 28.08 -1.43 0.50
N ASN A 463 29.20 -0.70 0.63
CA ASN A 463 29.72 -0.31 1.93
C ASN A 463 28.90 0.82 2.58
N GLU A 464 28.58 0.64 3.87
CA GLU A 464 27.70 1.50 4.67
C GLU A 464 28.38 2.22 5.85
N ASP A 465 29.72 2.18 5.97
CA ASP A 465 30.48 2.64 7.16
C ASP A 465 30.04 4.00 7.75
N TYR A 466 29.63 4.95 6.90
CA TYR A 466 28.96 6.18 7.35
C TYR A 466 27.92 6.67 6.32
N SER A 467 26.82 7.26 6.81
CA SER A 467 25.85 8.02 6.00
C SER A 467 25.29 9.20 6.78
N PHE A 468 25.46 10.40 6.23
CA PHE A 468 25.00 11.65 6.84
C PHE A 468 23.47 11.74 6.82
N ASN A 469 22.84 11.41 5.70
CA ASN A 469 21.39 11.34 5.57
C ASN A 469 20.77 10.32 6.55
N LYS A 470 21.47 9.23 6.90
CA LYS A 470 21.02 8.30 7.94
C LYS A 470 20.97 8.96 9.32
N GLU A 471 21.91 9.84 9.66
CA GLU A 471 21.88 10.60 10.91
C GLU A 471 20.74 11.63 10.92
N LEU A 472 20.49 12.34 9.81
CA LEU A 472 19.31 13.21 9.70
C LEU A 472 17.99 12.46 9.92
N LYS A 473 17.88 11.24 9.37
CA LYS A 473 16.73 10.36 9.58
C LYS A 473 16.54 10.00 11.06
N LYS A 474 17.62 9.68 11.77
CA LYS A 474 17.60 9.42 13.21
C LYS A 474 17.20 10.67 14.02
N MET A 475 17.72 11.84 13.66
CA MET A 475 17.37 13.11 14.31
C MET A 475 15.88 13.44 14.17
N ALA A 476 15.33 13.29 12.95
CA ALA A 476 13.90 13.48 12.70
C ALA A 476 13.04 12.49 13.52
N ALA A 477 13.43 11.22 13.60
CA ALA A 477 12.73 10.23 14.41
C ALA A 477 12.84 10.49 15.92
N ALA A 478 14.00 10.95 16.39
CA ALA A 478 14.18 11.34 17.78
C ALA A 478 13.30 12.54 18.15
N HIS A 479 13.11 13.50 17.25
CA HIS A 479 12.18 14.62 17.45
C HIS A 479 10.74 14.12 17.62
N VAL A 480 10.26 13.25 16.72
CA VAL A 480 8.92 12.64 16.83
C VAL A 480 8.75 11.90 18.17
N SER A 481 9.78 11.14 18.58
CA SER A 481 9.78 10.37 19.83
C SER A 481 9.84 11.26 21.08
N LYS A 482 10.54 12.40 21.03
CA LYS A 482 10.58 13.39 22.12
C LYS A 482 9.26 14.14 22.25
N THR A 483 8.65 14.52 21.13
CA THR A 483 7.33 15.18 21.13
C THR A 483 6.28 14.27 21.78
N LYS A 484 6.38 12.94 21.59
CA LYS A 484 5.58 11.92 22.32
C LYS A 484 5.69 12.03 23.86
N LYS A 485 6.80 12.54 24.40
CA LYS A 485 7.04 12.78 25.84
C LYS A 485 6.63 14.18 26.32
N THR A 486 6.47 15.16 25.42
CA THR A 486 6.15 16.57 25.76
C THR A 486 4.68 16.93 25.56
N PHE A 487 3.83 16.00 25.11
CA PHE A 487 2.37 16.16 25.05
C PHE A 487 1.70 15.98 26.43
N CYS A 488 2.27 16.58 27.47
CA CYS A 488 1.68 16.55 28.80
C CYS A 488 1.89 17.89 29.52
N LYS A 489 0.77 18.51 29.91
CA LYS A 489 0.53 19.67 30.82
C LYS A 489 0.22 21.06 30.23
N MET A 490 -1.08 21.26 30.02
CA MET A 490 -1.94 22.45 30.17
C MET A 490 -3.30 21.86 30.60
N ASN A 491 -3.74 22.18 31.81
CA ASN A 491 -4.99 21.66 32.34
C ASN A 491 -6.17 22.42 31.73
N GLY A 492 -7.14 21.71 31.17
CA GLY A 492 -8.36 22.30 30.61
C GLY A 492 -9.36 21.22 30.18
N GLN A 493 -10.61 21.37 30.60
CA GLN A 493 -11.72 20.48 30.28
C GLN A 493 -12.49 21.05 29.09
N VAL A 494 -12.85 20.20 28.12
CA VAL A 494 -13.70 20.54 26.98
C VAL A 494 -14.89 19.59 26.95
N THR A 495 -16.10 20.10 26.75
CA THR A 495 -17.32 19.31 26.61
C THR A 495 -17.75 19.30 25.14
N ILE A 496 -17.92 18.10 24.58
CA ILE A 496 -18.39 17.87 23.22
C ILE A 496 -19.75 17.20 23.28
N GLU A 497 -20.72 17.77 22.58
CA GLU A 497 -22.08 17.23 22.47
C GLU A 497 -22.34 16.71 21.06
N VAL A 498 -22.67 15.42 20.94
CA VAL A 498 -22.88 14.72 19.67
C VAL A 498 -24.35 14.33 19.55
N ILE A 499 -25.03 14.79 18.50
CA ILE A 499 -26.45 14.51 18.27
C ILE A 499 -26.59 13.54 17.08
N GLY A 500 -27.01 12.30 17.36
CA GLY A 500 -27.34 11.28 16.36
C GLY A 500 -28.78 11.40 15.84
N GLU A 501 -29.20 10.47 14.95
CA GLU A 501 -30.55 10.48 14.34
C GLU A 501 -31.68 10.39 15.39
N ASN A 502 -31.44 9.75 16.53
CA ASN A 502 -32.41 9.61 17.62
C ASN A 502 -32.52 10.84 18.54
N SER A 503 -31.86 11.97 18.22
CA SER A 503 -31.94 13.24 18.97
C SER A 503 -31.49 13.19 20.45
N VAL A 504 -30.88 12.10 20.90
CA VAL A 504 -30.30 12.01 22.25
C VAL A 504 -28.86 12.56 22.22
N PRO A 505 -28.54 13.63 22.95
CA PRO A 505 -27.20 14.20 22.96
C PRO A 505 -26.24 13.34 23.80
N HIS A 506 -25.14 12.89 23.20
CA HIS A 506 -24.04 12.30 23.94
C HIS A 506 -23.05 13.39 24.35
N LYS A 507 -22.94 13.64 25.66
CA LYS A 507 -21.96 14.57 26.24
C LYS A 507 -20.67 13.86 26.60
N ILE A 508 -19.56 14.37 26.07
CA ILE A 508 -18.24 13.77 26.25
C ILE A 508 -17.33 14.86 26.82
N ASN A 509 -16.90 14.63 28.06
CA ASN A 509 -15.96 15.51 28.75
C ASN A 509 -14.54 15.02 28.49
N VAL A 510 -13.76 15.83 27.79
CA VAL A 510 -12.41 15.51 27.38
C VAL A 510 -11.44 16.40 28.13
N ASN A 511 -10.56 15.76 28.89
CA ASN A 511 -9.45 16.47 29.52
C ASN A 511 -8.32 16.58 28.50
N LEU A 512 -8.00 17.81 28.09
CA LEU A 512 -7.01 18.05 27.03
C LEU A 512 -5.56 17.69 27.45
N ASN A 513 -5.31 17.40 28.73
CA ASN A 513 -4.04 16.93 29.30
C ASN A 513 -2.78 17.69 28.81
N GLY A 514 -2.94 18.93 28.32
CA GLY A 514 -1.86 19.74 27.79
C GLY A 514 -1.48 19.62 26.34
N SER A 515 -2.27 18.92 25.56
CA SER A 515 -2.05 18.80 24.14
C SER A 515 -2.90 19.81 23.39
N LYS A 516 -2.34 20.52 22.39
CA LYS A 516 -3.16 21.16 21.35
C LYS A 516 -3.85 20.04 20.56
N MET A 517 -5.06 19.67 20.97
CA MET A 517 -5.84 18.64 20.29
C MET A 517 -6.75 19.29 19.26
N THR A 518 -6.84 18.65 18.09
CA THR A 518 -7.86 19.03 17.11
C THR A 518 -9.16 18.30 17.44
N LEU A 519 -10.30 18.89 17.08
CA LEU A 519 -11.61 18.23 17.18
C LEU A 519 -11.59 16.82 16.56
N ALA A 520 -10.92 16.65 15.42
CA ALA A 520 -10.76 15.36 14.75
C ALA A 520 -9.93 14.32 15.55
N THR A 521 -8.99 14.76 16.38
CA THR A 521 -8.21 13.87 17.26
C THR A 521 -9.10 13.36 18.40
N VAL A 522 -9.86 14.26 19.02
CA VAL A 522 -10.70 13.93 20.16
C VAL A 522 -11.86 13.01 19.78
N LEU A 523 -12.53 13.29 18.66
CA LEU A 523 -13.60 12.43 18.13
C LEU A 523 -13.12 11.01 17.81
N ALA A 524 -11.85 10.87 17.42
CA ALA A 524 -11.23 9.58 17.11
C ALA A 524 -10.81 8.81 18.37
N GLU A 525 -10.26 9.48 19.38
CA GLU A 525 -9.79 8.83 20.63
C GLU A 525 -10.94 8.31 21.50
N HIS A 526 -12.12 8.95 21.44
CA HIS A 526 -13.28 8.58 22.24
C HIS A 526 -14.26 7.65 21.50
N GLY A 527 -13.85 7.09 20.36
CA GLY A 527 -14.65 6.12 19.61
C GLY A 527 -15.93 6.69 18.99
N ILE A 528 -16.11 8.01 18.94
CA ILE A 528 -17.34 8.66 18.44
C ILE A 528 -17.50 8.46 16.93
N VAL A 529 -16.39 8.52 16.19
CA VAL A 529 -16.38 8.19 14.75
C VAL A 529 -16.75 6.72 14.53
N GLU A 530 -16.43 5.83 15.48
CA GLU A 530 -16.81 4.41 15.43
C GLU A 530 -18.24 4.15 15.96
N ALA A 531 -18.77 4.99 16.86
CA ALA A 531 -20.14 4.91 17.38
C ALA A 531 -21.18 5.42 16.37
N ALA A 532 -20.87 6.48 15.62
CA ALA A 532 -21.70 6.93 14.49
C ALA A 532 -21.84 5.86 13.38
N CYS A 533 -20.85 4.97 13.26
CA CYS A 533 -20.89 3.83 12.34
C CYS A 533 -21.81 2.69 12.82
N GLN A 534 -22.22 2.64 14.10
CA GLN A 534 -23.15 1.62 14.60
C GLN A 534 -24.62 1.96 14.29
N GLU A 535 -24.95 3.22 13.96
CA GLU A 535 -26.32 3.68 13.67
C GLU A 535 -26.61 3.90 12.17
N LYS A 536 -25.96 3.15 11.26
CA LYS A 536 -26.25 3.16 9.80
C LYS A 536 -26.12 4.52 9.08
N LEU A 537 -25.32 5.46 9.57
CA LEU A 537 -24.97 6.65 8.80
C LEU A 537 -24.06 6.25 7.61
N SER A 538 -24.50 6.51 6.38
CA SER A 538 -23.70 6.27 5.17
C SER A 538 -22.42 7.11 5.22
N CYS A 539 -21.29 6.50 4.90
CA CYS A 539 -19.94 7.04 5.17
C CYS A 539 -19.51 8.31 4.38
N CYS A 540 -20.45 8.94 3.69
CA CYS A 540 -20.26 10.14 2.85
C CYS A 540 -20.88 11.42 3.49
N THR A 541 -21.66 11.31 4.58
CA THR A 541 -22.47 12.42 5.12
C THR A 541 -22.04 12.99 6.49
N CYS A 542 -20.91 12.56 7.07
CA CYS A 542 -20.37 13.15 8.29
C CYS A 542 -19.73 14.54 8.04
N VAL A 543 -20.55 15.50 7.60
CA VAL A 543 -20.30 16.92 7.76
C VAL A 543 -21.17 17.34 8.94
N GLY A 544 -20.58 18.02 9.91
CA GLY A 544 -21.33 18.56 11.03
C GLY A 544 -21.08 20.04 11.19
N THR A 545 -22.10 20.77 11.62
CA THR A 545 -21.91 22.16 12.02
C THR A 545 -21.31 22.20 13.42
N VAL A 546 -20.30 23.04 13.59
CA VAL A 546 -19.78 23.40 14.92
C VAL A 546 -20.41 24.72 15.31
N GLU A 547 -21.20 24.71 16.38
CA GLU A 547 -21.69 25.93 17.05
C GLU A 547 -20.83 26.14 18.29
N THR A 548 -20.10 27.27 18.35
CA THR A 548 -19.47 27.75 19.58
C THR A 548 -20.45 28.67 20.29
N ILE A 549 -21.02 28.26 21.42
CA ILE A 549 -21.93 29.11 22.20
C ILE A 549 -21.09 30.14 22.96
N PRO A 550 -21.23 31.46 22.70
CA PRO A 550 -20.55 32.48 23.47
C PRO A 550 -21.28 32.68 24.80
N VAL A 551 -20.51 32.85 25.87
CA VAL A 551 -21.03 33.40 27.13
C VAL A 551 -20.96 34.92 27.02
N ASP A 552 -22.12 35.52 26.76
CA ASP A 552 -22.55 36.91 27.01
C ASP A 552 -21.84 38.15 26.36
N VAL A 553 -22.66 38.85 25.55
CA VAL A 553 -22.89 40.32 25.37
C VAL A 553 -21.99 41.16 24.44
N LEU A 554 -22.58 41.67 23.33
CA LEU A 554 -22.91 43.11 23.06
C LEU A 554 -23.73 43.29 21.75
N SER A 555 -24.59 44.32 21.74
CA SER A 555 -25.69 44.60 20.77
C SER A 555 -25.30 45.51 19.56
N PRO A 556 -26.16 45.79 18.54
CA PRO A 556 -25.82 45.63 17.12
C PRO A 556 -25.75 46.93 16.27
N PRO A 557 -25.17 46.91 15.04
CA PRO A 557 -25.40 47.92 14.00
C PRO A 557 -26.48 47.51 12.98
N THR A 558 -26.99 48.51 12.26
CA THR A 558 -28.31 48.64 11.60
C THR A 558 -28.39 48.29 10.10
N GLU A 559 -29.63 48.32 9.59
CA GLU A 559 -30.20 47.64 8.40
C GLU A 559 -29.61 47.86 6.98
N ASP A 560 -28.61 48.73 6.75
CA ASP A 560 -28.09 48.97 5.38
C ASP A 560 -26.59 48.63 5.17
N GLU A 561 -25.91 48.08 6.17
CA GLU A 561 -24.54 47.55 6.03
C GLU A 561 -24.51 46.03 5.78
N MET A 562 -25.64 45.45 5.33
CA MET A 562 -25.93 44.02 5.44
C MET A 562 -25.50 43.09 4.29
N ASP A 563 -25.00 43.55 3.12
CA ASP A 563 -25.17 42.69 1.94
C ASP A 563 -23.99 42.01 1.24
N ILE A 564 -22.73 42.48 1.18
CA ILE A 564 -21.71 41.71 0.38
C ILE A 564 -20.29 41.67 0.98
N THR A 565 -19.92 42.60 1.86
CA THR A 565 -18.54 42.70 2.36
C THR A 565 -18.32 42.01 3.71
N ASP A 566 -19.39 41.64 4.42
CA ASP A 566 -19.36 40.86 5.68
C ASP A 566 -19.18 39.34 5.48
N THR A 567 -19.39 38.83 4.26
CA THR A 567 -19.26 37.39 3.96
C THR A 567 -17.80 36.91 3.95
N VAL A 568 -16.84 37.82 3.74
CA VAL A 568 -15.42 37.50 3.62
C VAL A 568 -14.62 37.96 4.85
N ILE A 569 -15.03 39.03 5.54
CA ILE A 569 -14.19 39.70 6.55
C ILE A 569 -14.33 39.11 7.99
N LYS A 570 -15.38 38.36 8.33
CA LYS A 570 -15.36 37.52 9.56
C LYS A 570 -14.71 36.15 9.34
N SER A 571 -13.50 36.17 8.80
CA SER A 571 -12.60 35.04 8.65
C SER A 571 -12.12 34.41 9.99
N PHE A 572 -12.76 34.67 11.14
CA PHE A 572 -12.28 34.22 12.47
C PHE A 572 -13.33 34.00 13.59
N SER A 573 -14.65 34.02 13.36
CA SER A 573 -15.63 33.66 14.41
C SER A 573 -16.35 32.34 14.12
N LEU A 574 -16.24 31.41 15.07
CA LEU A 574 -16.53 29.97 15.01
C LEU A 574 -18.03 29.55 15.04
N GLU A 575 -18.98 30.43 14.69
CA GLU A 575 -20.40 30.06 14.69
C GLU A 575 -20.90 29.63 13.32
N GLY A 576 -21.37 28.38 13.22
CA GLY A 576 -22.20 27.90 12.11
C GLY A 576 -21.44 27.34 10.90
N THR A 577 -20.14 27.06 11.02
CA THR A 577 -19.38 26.47 9.91
C THR A 577 -19.77 25.02 9.70
N GLN A 578 -20.06 24.60 8.46
CA GLN A 578 -20.08 23.17 8.11
C GLN A 578 -18.64 22.65 8.09
N VAL A 579 -18.30 21.82 9.07
CA VAL A 579 -16.96 21.32 9.32
C VAL A 579 -16.88 19.86 8.86
N ARG A 580 -15.93 19.58 7.97
CA ARG A 580 -15.65 18.21 7.49
C ARG A 580 -14.86 17.45 8.55
N ALA A 581 -14.96 16.12 8.55
CA ALA A 581 -14.28 15.21 9.47
C ALA A 581 -12.72 15.29 9.51
N GLY A 582 -12.11 16.25 8.83
CA GLY A 582 -10.67 16.53 8.81
C GLY A 582 -10.25 17.91 9.37
N CYS A 583 -11.13 18.69 10.00
CA CYS A 583 -10.80 20.07 10.35
C CYS A 583 -9.81 20.22 11.52
N GLN A 584 -8.85 21.14 11.33
CA GLN A 584 -7.82 21.55 12.29
C GLN A 584 -8.34 22.50 13.39
N ILE A 585 -9.58 22.31 13.86
CA ILE A 585 -10.12 23.15 14.95
C ILE A 585 -9.36 22.80 16.22
N ILE A 586 -8.46 23.70 16.63
CA ILE A 586 -7.73 23.60 17.89
C ILE A 586 -8.73 23.86 19.01
N LEU A 587 -8.98 22.84 19.83
CA LEU A 587 -9.92 22.96 20.95
C LEU A 587 -9.34 23.90 22.00
N GLN A 588 -10.15 24.86 22.44
CA GLN A 588 -9.79 25.78 23.50
C GLN A 588 -10.44 25.35 24.82
N PRO A 589 -9.70 25.41 25.95
CA PRO A 589 -10.27 25.13 27.28
C PRO A 589 -11.49 26.03 27.57
N GLY A 590 -12.55 25.45 28.13
CA GLY A 590 -13.75 26.20 28.52
C GLY A 590 -14.74 26.52 27.40
N VAL A 591 -14.46 26.11 26.15
CA VAL A 591 -15.38 26.29 25.02
C VAL A 591 -16.26 25.05 24.84
N HIS A 592 -17.56 25.25 24.68
CA HIS A 592 -18.51 24.17 24.37
C HIS A 592 -18.61 23.97 22.86
N TYR A 593 -18.39 22.74 22.39
CA TYR A 593 -18.46 22.40 20.97
C TYR A 593 -19.65 21.47 20.72
N LYS A 594 -20.61 21.91 19.92
CA LYS A 594 -21.77 21.10 19.51
C LYS A 594 -21.58 20.58 18.10
N PHE A 595 -21.79 19.28 17.89
CA PHE A 595 -21.67 18.62 16.59
C PHE A 595 -23.01 18.03 16.16
N THR A 596 -23.52 18.48 15.01
CA THR A 596 -24.82 18.05 14.46
C THR A 596 -24.65 17.38 13.10
N SER A 597 -25.15 16.16 12.91
CA SER A 597 -25.11 15.46 11.61
C SER A 597 -25.96 16.16 10.54
N LEU A 598 -25.47 16.22 9.29
CA LEU A 598 -26.18 16.82 8.14
C LEU A 598 -27.59 16.27 7.88
N ASN A 599 -27.86 15.01 8.25
CA ASN A 599 -29.16 14.36 8.04
C ASN A 599 -30.32 15.03 8.81
N ASN A 600 -30.02 15.81 9.87
CA ASN A 600 -31.02 16.49 10.70
C ASN A 600 -31.26 17.96 10.30
N SER A 601 -30.58 18.48 9.26
CA SER A 601 -30.80 19.86 8.81
C SER A 601 -31.94 19.92 7.78
N SER A 602 -33.09 20.48 8.17
CA SER A 602 -34.26 20.67 7.29
C SER A 602 -34.00 21.58 6.08
N LYS A 603 -32.86 22.28 6.02
CA LYS A 603 -32.52 23.28 4.99
C LYS A 603 -31.86 22.74 3.72
N LEU A 604 -31.42 21.47 3.67
CA LEU A 604 -30.66 20.93 2.52
C LEU A 604 -31.43 19.96 1.61
N LYS A 605 -32.66 19.58 1.97
CA LYS A 605 -33.51 18.71 1.12
C LYS A 605 -33.95 19.36 -0.20
N THR A 606 -33.80 20.68 -0.36
CA THR A 606 -34.30 21.44 -1.51
C THR A 606 -33.25 21.75 -2.60
N GLN A 607 -31.95 21.48 -2.40
CA GLN A 607 -30.92 21.82 -3.41
C GLN A 607 -30.43 20.64 -4.28
N VAL A 608 -30.83 19.40 -3.97
CA VAL A 608 -30.39 18.21 -4.73
C VAL A 608 -31.25 17.95 -5.98
N SER A 609 -32.36 18.66 -6.18
CA SER A 609 -33.29 18.41 -7.30
C SER A 609 -32.93 19.08 -8.63
N ASN A 610 -31.87 19.89 -8.72
CA ASN A 610 -31.63 20.77 -9.87
C ASN A 610 -30.31 20.54 -10.64
N PHE A 611 -29.74 19.34 -10.64
CA PHE A 611 -28.67 18.98 -11.57
C PHE A 611 -28.94 17.60 -12.18
N HIS A 612 -29.74 17.61 -13.25
CA HIS A 612 -29.90 16.52 -14.21
C HIS A 612 -28.96 16.71 -15.38
#